data_AF-A0A150MJD9-F1
#
_entry.id   AF-A0A150MJD9-F1
#
_cell.length_a   1.000
_cell.length_b   1.000
_cell.length_c   1.000
_cell.angle_alpha   90.00
_cell.angle_beta   90.00
_cell.angle_gamma   90.00
#
_symmetry.space_group_name_H-M   'P 1'
#
loop_
_entity.id
_entity.type
_entity.pdbx_description
1 polymer ?
#
loop_
_entity_poly.entity_id
_entity_poly.type
_entity_poly.pdbx_seq_one_letter_code
_entity_poly.pdbx_strand_id
1 'polypeptide(L)'
;MSISHQTVLNYANSVALMIQPFVDQFPYELSGSFCGDETYIRVKGRWHYLFFMFDTVKKVVLSYRVSPHRDALSAIRAIDDVLRKLPSIPDDLSFVVDGNPIYLLAQHFFAQHGIPFDVRQVIGLTNEDPVSEEFRALKQIIERFNRTFKGNYRPTHGFGAEEGSVSFVTLFVAYFNFLRPHGALEGRVPVVIPELADLPHMPARWTKLIAMAQDFLQQEAA
;
A
#
# COMPACT_ATOMS: atom_id res chain seq x y z
N MET A 1 30.31 -19.55 -8.35
CA MET A 1 29.95 -18.73 -7.18
C MET A 1 28.65 -19.26 -6.59
N SER A 2 28.60 -19.52 -5.29
CA SER A 2 27.36 -19.85 -4.58
C SER A 2 26.72 -18.53 -4.12
N ILE A 3 25.46 -18.29 -4.50
CA ILE A 3 24.69 -17.15 -4.01
C ILE A 3 24.08 -17.57 -2.68
N SER A 4 24.44 -16.88 -1.59
CA SER A 4 23.91 -17.17 -0.26
C SER A 4 22.53 -16.54 -0.05
N HIS A 5 21.76 -17.06 0.90
CA HIS A 5 20.51 -16.44 1.34
C HIS A 5 20.71 -14.98 1.78
N GLN A 6 21.80 -14.69 2.51
CA GLN A 6 22.13 -13.33 2.95
C GLN A 6 22.38 -12.39 1.77
N THR A 7 23.01 -12.90 0.70
CA THR A 7 23.24 -12.14 -0.54
C THR A 7 21.91 -11.72 -1.14
N VAL A 8 20.93 -12.63 -1.24
CA VAL A 8 19.59 -12.32 -1.78
C VAL A 8 18.87 -11.29 -0.91
N LEU A 9 18.93 -11.42 0.42
CA LEU A 9 18.34 -10.44 1.34
C LEU A 9 18.96 -9.05 1.19
N ASN A 10 20.28 -8.96 1.07
CA ASN A 10 20.96 -7.68 0.89
C ASN A 10 20.50 -7.00 -0.41
N TYR A 11 20.41 -7.75 -1.51
CA TYR A 11 19.87 -7.23 -2.78
C TYR A 11 18.42 -6.76 -2.63
N ALA A 12 17.57 -7.55 -1.98
CA ALA A 12 16.17 -7.17 -1.76
C ALA A 12 16.06 -5.85 -0.97
N ASN A 13 16.83 -5.70 0.11
CA ASN A 13 16.85 -4.48 0.92
C ASN A 13 17.36 -3.28 0.11
N SER A 14 18.44 -3.44 -0.65
CA SER A 14 18.95 -2.37 -1.52
C SER A 14 17.92 -1.95 -2.58
N VAL A 15 17.27 -2.93 -3.22
CA VAL A 15 16.22 -2.65 -4.22
C VAL A 15 15.01 -1.98 -3.59
N ALA A 16 14.61 -2.37 -2.38
CA ALA A 16 13.49 -1.73 -1.69
C ALA A 16 13.75 -0.24 -1.47
N LEU A 17 14.95 0.13 -1.02
CA LEU A 17 15.33 1.53 -0.83
C LEU A 17 15.31 2.33 -2.15
N MET A 18 15.70 1.71 -3.26
CA MET A 18 15.68 2.36 -4.58
C MET A 18 14.27 2.53 -5.14
N ILE A 19 13.42 1.50 -4.97
CA ILE A 19 12.06 1.47 -5.53
C ILE A 19 11.08 2.29 -4.70
N GLN A 20 11.28 2.45 -3.39
CA GLN A 20 10.32 3.12 -2.53
C GLN A 20 9.95 4.54 -3.01
N PRO A 21 10.89 5.45 -3.31
CA PRO A 21 10.53 6.80 -3.78
C PRO A 21 9.77 6.76 -5.11
N PHE A 22 10.14 5.86 -6.02
CA PHE A 22 9.42 5.64 -7.28
C PHE A 22 7.98 5.18 -7.04
N VAL A 23 7.75 4.21 -6.14
CA VAL A 23 6.39 3.75 -5.77
C VAL A 23 5.60 4.89 -5.12
N ASP A 24 6.20 5.63 -4.20
CA ASP A 24 5.51 6.61 -3.37
C ASP A 24 5.14 7.88 -4.14
N GLN A 25 5.90 8.21 -5.19
CA GLN A 25 5.73 9.42 -6.00
C GLN A 25 5.24 9.15 -7.43
N PHE A 26 4.94 7.88 -7.76
CA PHE A 26 4.40 7.55 -9.07
C PHE A 26 3.11 8.37 -9.35
N PRO A 27 2.93 8.93 -10.56
CA PRO A 27 1.75 9.73 -10.91
C PRO A 27 0.53 8.82 -11.16
N TYR A 28 -0.07 8.31 -10.08
CA TYR A 28 -1.19 7.39 -10.17
C TYR A 28 -2.46 8.06 -10.71
N GLU A 29 -3.15 7.40 -11.63
CA GLU A 29 -4.51 7.75 -12.02
C GLU A 29 -5.53 7.15 -11.04
N LEU A 30 -5.87 7.92 -10.00
CA LEU A 30 -6.74 7.48 -8.91
C LEU A 30 -8.23 7.69 -9.22
N SER A 31 -9.08 6.84 -8.65
CA SER A 31 -10.52 6.86 -8.86
C SER A 31 -11.30 7.72 -7.86
N GLY A 32 -10.64 8.18 -6.79
CA GLY A 32 -11.30 8.85 -5.65
C GLY A 32 -12.00 7.90 -4.67
N SER A 33 -11.97 6.58 -4.87
CA SER A 33 -12.62 5.61 -3.97
C SER A 33 -11.59 4.90 -3.10
N PHE A 34 -11.29 5.51 -1.95
CA PHE A 34 -10.22 5.06 -1.06
C PHE A 34 -10.74 4.26 0.11
N CYS A 35 -10.05 3.15 0.43
CA CYS A 35 -10.27 2.43 1.66
C CYS A 35 -8.98 2.19 2.44
N GLY A 36 -9.12 2.00 3.75
CA GLY A 36 -8.01 1.70 4.66
C GLY A 36 -8.32 0.51 5.54
N ASP A 37 -7.30 -0.30 5.82
CA ASP A 37 -7.39 -1.38 6.81
C ASP A 37 -6.02 -1.58 7.48
N GLU A 38 -6.06 -1.97 8.75
CA GLU A 38 -4.87 -2.30 9.51
C GLU A 38 -4.70 -3.81 9.58
N THR A 39 -3.49 -4.27 9.29
CA THR A 39 -3.10 -5.65 9.57
C THR A 39 -1.88 -5.70 10.46
N TYR A 40 -1.56 -6.89 10.98
CA TYR A 40 -0.42 -7.07 11.87
C TYR A 40 0.73 -7.86 11.21
N ILE A 41 1.95 -7.54 11.58
CA ILE A 41 3.15 -8.32 11.23
C ILE A 41 4.03 -8.51 12.47
N ARG A 42 4.88 -9.54 12.49
CA ARG A 42 5.86 -9.76 13.56
C ARG A 42 7.17 -9.10 13.16
N VAL A 43 7.69 -8.24 14.03
CA VAL A 43 9.01 -7.62 13.91
C VAL A 43 9.71 -7.78 15.26
N LYS A 44 10.92 -8.34 15.27
CA LYS A 44 11.70 -8.65 16.48
C LYS A 44 10.88 -9.40 17.54
N GLY A 45 10.08 -10.36 17.09
CA GLY A 45 9.20 -11.16 17.95
C GLY A 45 8.00 -10.41 18.54
N ARG A 46 7.74 -9.14 18.18
CA ARG A 46 6.58 -8.35 18.65
C ARG A 46 5.60 -8.05 17.52
N TRP A 47 4.32 -7.93 17.84
CA TRP A 47 3.33 -7.48 16.85
C TRP A 47 3.54 -5.99 16.55
N HIS A 48 3.57 -5.67 15.27
CA HIS A 48 3.52 -4.33 14.71
C HIS A 48 2.28 -4.24 13.82
N TYR A 49 1.81 -3.03 13.60
CA TYR A 49 0.69 -2.71 12.74
C TYR A 49 1.21 -2.26 11.37
N LEU A 50 0.47 -2.60 10.34
CA LEU A 50 0.69 -2.23 8.96
C LEU A 50 -0.59 -1.59 8.46
N PHE A 51 -0.50 -0.29 8.17
CA PHE A 51 -1.60 0.54 7.71
C PHE A 51 -1.59 0.57 6.19
N PHE A 52 -2.57 -0.08 5.58
CA PHE A 52 -2.76 0.00 4.14
C PHE A 52 -3.82 1.02 3.80
N MET A 53 -3.54 1.87 2.81
CA MET A 53 -4.55 2.65 2.10
C MET A 53 -4.57 2.20 0.64
N PHE A 54 -5.76 2.13 0.05
CA PHE A 54 -5.99 1.42 -1.19
C PHE A 54 -7.03 2.14 -2.07
N ASP A 55 -6.76 2.26 -3.36
CA ASP A 55 -7.76 2.61 -4.36
C ASP A 55 -8.58 1.36 -4.72
N THR A 56 -9.84 1.35 -4.33
CA THR A 56 -10.69 0.18 -4.46
C THR A 56 -11.11 -0.12 -5.89
N VAL A 57 -11.15 0.86 -6.78
CA VAL A 57 -11.57 0.67 -8.18
C VAL A 57 -10.37 0.26 -9.01
N LYS A 58 -9.28 1.01 -8.93
CA LYS A 58 -8.03 0.78 -9.68
C LYS A 58 -7.21 -0.38 -9.10
N LYS A 59 -7.53 -0.81 -7.88
CA LYS A 59 -6.82 -1.86 -7.13
C LYS A 59 -5.37 -1.52 -6.83
N VAL A 60 -5.09 -0.26 -6.48
CA VAL A 60 -3.73 0.24 -6.25
C VAL A 60 -3.49 0.42 -4.75
N VAL A 61 -2.38 -0.06 -4.23
CA VAL A 61 -1.95 0.23 -2.86
C VAL A 61 -1.28 1.61 -2.83
N LEU A 62 -1.79 2.52 -2.00
CA LEU A 62 -1.38 3.92 -1.94
C LEU A 62 -0.57 4.26 -0.69
N SER A 63 -0.79 3.54 0.41
CA SER A 63 0.04 3.62 1.63
C SER A 63 0.21 2.23 2.24
N TYR A 64 1.31 2.03 2.96
CA TYR A 64 1.74 0.74 3.50
C TYR A 64 2.66 0.92 4.72
N ARG A 65 2.29 1.84 5.63
CA ARG A 65 3.11 2.25 6.78
C ARG A 65 3.19 1.15 7.84
N VAL A 66 4.41 0.72 8.19
CA VAL A 66 4.67 -0.15 9.35
C VAL A 66 4.84 0.73 10.60
N SER A 67 4.20 0.34 11.70
CA SER A 67 4.28 1.06 12.99
C SER A 67 4.25 0.08 14.17
N PRO A 68 5.04 0.29 15.24
CA PRO A 68 4.91 -0.48 16.48
C PRO A 68 3.60 -0.17 17.23
N HIS A 69 2.88 0.89 16.86
CA HIS A 69 1.69 1.37 17.56
C HIS A 69 0.49 1.48 16.62
N ARG A 70 -0.71 1.17 17.15
CA ARG A 70 -1.99 1.43 16.46
C ARG A 70 -2.54 2.77 16.92
N ASP A 71 -1.94 3.86 16.45
CA ASP A 71 -2.20 5.22 16.92
C ASP A 71 -2.68 6.18 15.82
N ALA A 72 -3.17 7.35 16.25
CA ALA A 72 -3.66 8.39 15.35
C ALA A 72 -2.56 8.95 14.44
N LEU A 73 -1.31 9.05 14.92
CA LEU A 73 -0.20 9.52 14.10
C LEU A 73 0.06 8.60 12.91
N SER A 74 -0.03 7.28 13.11
CA SER A 74 0.11 6.28 12.04
C SER A 74 -1.02 6.41 11.01
N ALA A 75 -2.26 6.60 11.46
CA ALA A 75 -3.41 6.85 10.57
C ALA A 75 -3.26 8.17 9.78
N ILE A 76 -2.85 9.25 10.44
CA ILE A 76 -2.58 10.56 9.81
C ILE A 76 -1.55 10.41 8.71
N ARG A 77 -0.41 9.75 8.99
CA ARG A 77 0.65 9.52 7.99
C ARG A 77 0.16 8.65 6.83
N ALA A 78 -0.61 7.61 7.10
CA ALA A 78 -1.15 6.74 6.06
C ALA A 78 -2.12 7.50 5.13
N ILE A 79 -2.95 8.40 5.69
CA ILE A 79 -3.82 9.28 4.90
C ILE A 79 -3.00 10.33 4.15
N ASP A 80 -2.00 10.96 4.78
CA ASP A 80 -1.10 11.94 4.15
C ASP A 80 -0.43 11.36 2.89
N ASP A 81 -0.01 10.08 2.94
CA ASP A 81 0.56 9.39 1.78
C ASP A 81 -0.41 9.30 0.59
N VAL A 82 -1.72 9.20 0.84
CA VAL A 82 -2.75 9.20 -0.20
C VAL A 82 -2.96 10.62 -0.72
N LEU A 83 -3.10 11.60 0.19
CA LEU A 83 -3.37 12.98 -0.18
C LEU A 83 -2.25 13.57 -1.06
N ARG A 84 -0.98 13.25 -0.77
CA ARG A 84 0.17 13.66 -1.60
C ARG A 84 0.15 13.10 -3.02
N LYS A 85 -0.57 12.01 -3.27
CA LYS A 85 -0.71 11.40 -4.60
C LYS A 85 -1.86 12.01 -5.41
N LEU A 86 -2.69 12.84 -4.79
CA LEU A 86 -3.77 13.53 -5.47
C LEU A 86 -3.25 14.84 -6.07
N PRO A 87 -3.59 15.16 -7.34
CA PRO A 87 -3.21 16.44 -7.94
C PRO A 87 -3.87 17.64 -7.24
N SER A 88 -5.05 17.42 -6.66
CA SER A 88 -5.81 18.37 -5.84
C SER A 88 -6.74 17.58 -4.92
N ILE A 89 -7.11 18.15 -3.77
CA ILE A 89 -8.07 17.55 -2.83
C ILE A 89 -9.48 17.70 -3.41
N PRO A 90 -10.20 16.61 -3.72
CA PRO A 90 -11.59 16.69 -4.16
C PRO A 90 -12.53 17.15 -3.03
N ASP A 91 -13.58 17.91 -3.38
CA ASP A 91 -14.58 18.38 -2.41
C ASP A 91 -15.39 17.22 -1.78
N ASP A 92 -15.55 16.12 -2.52
CA ASP A 92 -16.26 14.90 -2.13
C ASP A 92 -15.32 13.76 -1.66
N LEU A 93 -14.07 14.10 -1.31
CA LEU A 93 -13.09 13.12 -0.86
C LEU A 93 -13.61 12.35 0.35
N SER A 94 -13.59 11.03 0.26
CA SER A 94 -13.98 10.17 1.36
C SER A 94 -13.10 8.93 1.49
N PHE A 95 -12.95 8.45 2.73
CA PHE A 95 -12.21 7.25 3.08
C PHE A 95 -13.12 6.25 3.77
N VAL A 96 -13.11 5.00 3.30
CA VAL A 96 -13.82 3.88 3.93
C VAL A 96 -12.84 3.06 4.77
N VAL A 97 -13.02 3.01 6.08
CA VAL A 97 -12.05 2.41 7.00
C VAL A 97 -12.72 1.52 8.04
N ASP A 98 -11.94 0.74 8.79
CA ASP A 98 -12.45 -0.02 9.94
C ASP A 98 -12.95 0.91 11.06
N GLY A 99 -13.73 0.35 12.00
CA GLY A 99 -14.36 1.04 13.11
C GLY A 99 -13.42 1.68 14.14
N ASN A 100 -12.13 1.77 13.88
CA ASN A 100 -11.15 2.30 14.82
C ASN A 100 -11.22 3.84 14.90
N PRO A 101 -11.45 4.44 16.09
CA PRO A 101 -11.55 5.90 16.25
C PRO A 101 -10.33 6.71 15.77
N ILE A 102 -9.16 6.09 15.60
CA ILE A 102 -7.96 6.79 15.12
C ILE A 102 -8.16 7.47 13.77
N TYR A 103 -9.04 6.95 12.91
CA TYR A 103 -9.33 7.56 11.61
C TYR A 103 -10.22 8.79 11.71
N LEU A 104 -11.14 8.83 12.68
CA LEU A 104 -11.91 10.04 12.99
C LEU A 104 -10.99 11.13 13.58
N LEU A 105 -10.03 10.74 14.42
CA LEU A 105 -9.01 11.66 14.92
C LEU A 105 -8.14 12.22 13.79
N ALA A 106 -7.78 11.38 12.82
CA ALA A 106 -7.06 11.83 11.62
C ALA A 106 -7.91 12.80 10.78
N GLN A 107 -9.20 12.53 10.59
CA GLN A 107 -10.14 13.43 9.92
C GLN A 107 -10.16 14.82 10.59
N HIS A 108 -10.32 14.85 11.92
CA HIS A 108 -10.30 16.11 12.68
C HIS A 108 -8.96 16.84 12.55
N PHE A 109 -7.84 16.13 12.58
CA PHE A 109 -6.51 16.72 12.39
C PHE A 109 -6.41 17.42 11.03
N PHE A 110 -6.81 16.79 9.94
CA PHE A 110 -6.74 17.39 8.61
C PHE A 110 -7.73 18.55 8.44
N ALA A 111 -8.94 18.43 9.00
CA ALA A 111 -9.91 19.52 9.01
C ALA A 111 -9.37 20.78 9.72
N GLN A 112 -8.66 20.61 10.85
CA GLN A 112 -7.98 21.72 11.54
C GLN A 112 -6.89 22.41 10.70
N HIS A 113 -6.35 21.70 9.70
CA HIS A 113 -5.33 22.20 8.78
C HIS A 113 -5.92 22.58 7.40
N GLY A 114 -7.24 22.72 7.29
CA GLY A 114 -7.90 23.19 6.07
C GLY A 114 -8.05 22.14 4.96
N ILE A 115 -7.94 20.85 5.30
CA ILE A 115 -8.12 19.73 4.36
C ILE A 115 -9.34 18.91 4.81
N PRO A 116 -10.57 19.31 4.45
CA PRO A 116 -11.76 18.54 4.81
C PRO A 116 -11.90 17.29 3.93
N PHE A 117 -12.35 16.19 4.53
CA PHE A 117 -12.80 14.97 3.86
C PHE A 117 -13.71 14.18 4.79
N ASP A 118 -14.43 13.21 4.24
CA ASP A 118 -15.29 12.31 5.01
C ASP A 118 -14.60 11.01 5.39
N VAL A 119 -14.85 10.51 6.59
CA VAL A 119 -14.48 9.16 7.01
C VAL A 119 -15.73 8.34 7.27
N ARG A 120 -15.86 7.22 6.56
CA ARG A 120 -16.95 6.26 6.72
C ARG A 120 -16.40 4.99 7.36
N GLN A 121 -16.79 4.75 8.61
CA GLN A 121 -16.37 3.57 9.35
C GLN A 121 -17.30 2.39 9.09
N VAL A 122 -16.74 1.22 8.75
CA VAL A 122 -17.50 -0.02 8.49
C VAL A 122 -17.19 -1.05 9.57
N ILE A 123 -18.09 -1.18 10.54
CA ILE A 123 -17.92 -2.07 11.69
C ILE A 123 -18.48 -3.46 11.35
N GLY A 124 -17.65 -4.51 11.37
CA GLY A 124 -18.13 -5.90 11.23
C GLY A 124 -18.71 -6.28 9.85
N LEU A 125 -19.09 -7.56 9.69
CA LEU A 125 -19.75 -8.11 8.48
C LEU A 125 -21.26 -8.34 8.70
N THR A 126 -21.73 -8.15 9.94
CA THR A 126 -23.06 -8.51 10.44
C THR A 126 -23.95 -7.30 10.71
N ASN A 127 -23.48 -6.08 10.48
CA ASN A 127 -24.32 -4.93 10.75
C ASN A 127 -25.42 -4.83 9.68
N GLU A 128 -26.66 -4.75 10.15
CA GLU A 128 -27.87 -4.55 9.36
C GLU A 128 -28.12 -3.06 9.03
N ASP A 129 -27.10 -2.21 9.19
CA ASP A 129 -27.23 -0.78 8.89
C ASP A 129 -26.99 -0.49 7.39
N PRO A 130 -27.76 0.43 6.78
CA PRO A 130 -27.70 0.69 5.34
C PRO A 130 -26.30 1.06 4.81
N VAL A 131 -25.48 1.71 5.64
CA VAL A 131 -24.10 2.11 5.31
C VAL A 131 -23.20 0.89 5.13
N SER A 132 -23.30 -0.10 6.02
CA SER A 132 -22.50 -1.33 5.90
C SER A 132 -22.89 -2.17 4.69
N GLU A 133 -24.14 -2.11 4.23
CA GLU A 133 -24.58 -2.81 3.02
C GLU A 133 -23.97 -2.18 1.75
N GLU A 134 -23.98 -0.85 1.65
CA GLU A 134 -23.40 -0.11 0.51
C GLU A 134 -21.89 -0.37 0.36
N PHE A 135 -21.15 -0.37 1.48
CA PHE A 135 -19.68 -0.49 1.46
C PHE A 135 -19.17 -1.94 1.62
N ARG A 136 -20.07 -2.93 1.67
CA ARG A 136 -19.72 -4.37 1.82
C ARG A 136 -18.79 -4.86 0.71
N ALA A 137 -18.99 -4.40 -0.51
CA ALA A 137 -18.14 -4.77 -1.65
C ALA A 137 -16.70 -4.29 -1.47
N LEU A 138 -16.50 -3.07 -0.94
CA LEU A 138 -15.18 -2.52 -0.65
C LEU A 138 -14.46 -3.33 0.43
N LYS A 139 -15.20 -3.72 1.48
CA LYS A 139 -14.66 -4.57 2.55
C LYS A 139 -14.15 -5.92 2.02
N GLN A 140 -14.89 -6.57 1.13
CA GLN A 140 -14.45 -7.82 0.52
C GLN A 140 -13.20 -7.66 -0.34
N ILE A 141 -13.05 -6.52 -1.02
CA ILE A 141 -11.86 -6.20 -1.82
C ILE A 141 -10.63 -6.09 -0.91
N ILE A 142 -10.72 -5.33 0.19
CA ILE A 142 -9.59 -5.14 1.10
C ILE A 142 -9.25 -6.43 1.88
N GLU A 143 -10.25 -7.22 2.27
CA GLU A 143 -10.02 -8.53 2.91
C GLU A 143 -9.29 -9.50 1.96
N ARG A 144 -9.66 -9.50 0.66
CA ARG A 144 -8.96 -10.30 -0.36
C ARG A 144 -7.52 -9.82 -0.58
N PHE A 145 -7.31 -8.50 -0.58
CA PHE A 145 -5.97 -7.92 -0.62
C PHE A 145 -5.14 -8.36 0.59
N ASN A 146 -5.67 -8.20 1.79
CA ASN A 146 -4.99 -8.60 3.03
C ASN A 146 -4.70 -10.10 3.07
N ARG A 147 -5.60 -10.95 2.56
CA ARG A 147 -5.32 -12.39 2.41
C ARG A 147 -4.15 -12.65 1.46
N THR A 148 -4.06 -11.90 0.36
CA THR A 148 -2.94 -11.99 -0.60
C THR A 148 -1.64 -11.58 0.07
N PHE A 149 -1.62 -10.47 0.80
CA PHE A 149 -0.45 -10.03 1.58
C PHE A 149 -0.05 -11.10 2.61
N LYS A 150 -0.99 -11.60 3.41
CA LYS A 150 -0.72 -12.63 4.42
C LYS A 150 -0.18 -13.93 3.83
N GLY A 151 -0.61 -14.31 2.63
CA GLY A 151 -0.06 -15.46 1.91
C GLY A 151 1.43 -15.30 1.61
N ASN A 152 1.87 -14.10 1.26
CA ASN A 152 3.29 -13.78 1.01
C ASN A 152 4.07 -13.58 2.31
N TYR A 153 3.42 -13.05 3.34
CA TYR A 153 4.05 -12.76 4.63
C TYR A 153 4.27 -14.01 5.50
N ARG A 154 3.31 -14.95 5.55
CA ARG A 154 3.39 -16.14 6.45
C ARG A 154 4.70 -16.94 6.31
N PRO A 155 5.24 -17.21 5.11
CA PRO A 155 6.52 -17.91 4.94
C PRO A 155 7.73 -17.20 5.55
N THR A 156 7.65 -15.89 5.82
CA THR A 156 8.75 -15.15 6.44
C THR A 156 8.97 -15.51 7.91
N HIS A 157 7.94 -16.08 8.58
CA HIS A 157 7.93 -16.32 10.03
C HIS A 157 8.18 -15.06 10.89
N GLY A 158 7.99 -13.87 10.31
CA GLY A 158 8.28 -12.59 10.94
C GLY A 158 9.70 -12.09 10.66
N PHE A 159 9.93 -10.81 10.93
CA PHE A 159 11.17 -10.13 10.60
C PHE A 159 12.08 -9.99 11.82
N GLY A 160 13.38 -10.26 11.67
CA GLY A 160 14.38 -10.04 12.71
C GLY A 160 14.79 -8.57 12.90
N ALA A 161 14.43 -7.71 11.95
CA ALA A 161 14.75 -6.28 11.92
C ALA A 161 13.59 -5.48 11.33
N GLU A 162 13.50 -4.20 11.65
CA GLU A 162 12.42 -3.32 11.16
C GLU A 162 12.63 -2.95 9.69
N GLU A 163 13.88 -2.74 9.31
CA GLU A 163 14.31 -2.49 7.94
C GLU A 163 13.89 -3.64 7.01
N GLY A 164 13.92 -4.88 7.52
CA GLY A 164 13.48 -6.05 6.78
C GLY A 164 11.96 -6.09 6.56
N SER A 165 11.16 -5.61 7.52
CA SER A 165 9.71 -5.55 7.33
C SER A 165 9.31 -4.45 6.35
N VAL A 166 9.94 -3.28 6.46
CA VAL A 166 9.75 -2.17 5.51
C VAL A 166 10.15 -2.59 4.10
N SER A 167 11.32 -3.23 3.95
CA SER A 167 11.80 -3.70 2.64
C SER A 167 10.85 -4.72 2.01
N PHE A 168 10.38 -5.69 2.79
CA PHE A 168 9.43 -6.69 2.31
C PHE A 168 8.12 -6.07 1.85
N VAL A 169 7.53 -5.18 2.66
CA VAL A 169 6.24 -4.54 2.33
C VAL A 169 6.40 -3.64 1.09
N THR A 170 7.49 -2.89 0.99
CA THR A 170 7.79 -2.05 -0.19
C THR A 170 7.86 -2.89 -1.46
N LEU A 171 8.63 -3.97 -1.46
CA LEU A 171 8.75 -4.86 -2.63
C LEU A 171 7.42 -5.56 -2.95
N PHE A 172 6.65 -5.93 -1.93
CA PHE A 172 5.32 -6.48 -2.13
C PHE A 172 4.40 -5.47 -2.81
N VAL A 173 4.41 -4.19 -2.39
CA VAL A 173 3.59 -3.14 -3.00
C VAL A 173 4.02 -2.85 -4.42
N ALA A 174 5.33 -2.75 -4.69
CA ALA A 174 5.85 -2.57 -6.04
C ALA A 174 5.43 -3.74 -6.96
N TYR A 175 5.56 -4.97 -6.47
CA TYR A 175 5.08 -6.16 -7.17
C TYR A 175 3.57 -6.09 -7.43
N PHE A 176 2.79 -5.75 -6.40
CA PHE A 176 1.35 -5.73 -6.47
C PHE A 176 0.84 -4.67 -7.46
N ASN A 177 1.36 -3.44 -7.38
CA ASN A 177 0.91 -2.31 -8.19
C ASN A 177 1.34 -2.46 -9.67
N PHE A 178 2.58 -2.87 -9.93
CA PHE A 178 3.18 -2.76 -11.27
C PHE A 178 3.37 -4.10 -12.00
N LEU A 179 3.41 -5.22 -11.29
CA LEU A 179 3.87 -6.49 -11.88
C LEU A 179 2.87 -7.64 -11.78
N ARG A 180 1.99 -7.64 -10.78
CA ARG A 180 1.06 -8.74 -10.48
C ARG A 180 -0.23 -8.62 -11.30
N PRO A 181 -0.57 -9.58 -12.16
CA PRO A 181 -1.88 -9.64 -12.81
C PRO A 181 -3.04 -9.79 -11.81
N HIS A 182 -4.13 -9.07 -12.05
CA HIS A 182 -5.36 -9.16 -11.26
C HIS A 182 -6.51 -9.72 -12.10
N GLY A 183 -7.14 -10.80 -11.62
CA GLY A 183 -8.34 -11.34 -12.29
C GLY A 183 -9.51 -10.35 -12.35
N ALA A 184 -9.62 -9.45 -11.35
CA ALA A 184 -10.61 -8.37 -11.37
C ALA A 184 -10.29 -7.25 -12.38
N LEU A 185 -9.09 -7.25 -12.94
CA LEU A 185 -8.63 -6.33 -13.99
C LEU A 185 -8.38 -7.08 -15.30
N GLU A 186 -9.06 -8.21 -15.51
CA GLU A 186 -8.96 -9.02 -16.74
C GLU A 186 -7.52 -9.49 -17.03
N GLY A 187 -6.74 -9.75 -15.97
CA GLY A 187 -5.34 -10.16 -16.09
C GLY A 187 -4.36 -9.00 -16.25
N ARG A 188 -4.81 -7.75 -16.24
CA ARG A 188 -3.94 -6.57 -16.18
C ARG A 188 -3.40 -6.33 -14.77
N VAL A 189 -2.30 -5.60 -14.69
CA VAL A 189 -1.75 -5.05 -13.45
C VAL A 189 -2.55 -3.82 -13.02
N PRO A 190 -2.58 -3.46 -11.72
CA PRO A 190 -3.25 -2.24 -11.25
C PRO A 190 -2.76 -0.97 -11.93
N VAL A 191 -1.45 -0.88 -12.18
CA VAL A 191 -0.83 0.26 -12.85
C VAL A 191 -0.03 -0.24 -14.04
N VAL A 192 -0.52 0.10 -15.23
CA VAL A 192 0.10 -0.31 -16.49
C VAL A 192 1.20 0.67 -16.85
N ILE A 193 2.43 0.18 -16.86
CA ILE A 193 3.60 0.88 -17.37
C ILE A 193 3.96 0.25 -18.72
N PRO A 194 3.87 0.98 -19.85
CA PRO A 194 4.14 0.44 -21.19
C PRO A 194 5.48 -0.29 -21.30
N GLU A 195 6.54 0.27 -20.69
CA GLU A 195 7.89 -0.28 -20.69
C GLU A 195 8.01 -1.64 -19.98
N LEU A 196 7.04 -1.99 -19.13
CA LEU A 196 6.99 -3.28 -18.45
C LEU A 196 6.09 -4.29 -19.15
N ALA A 197 5.12 -3.83 -19.96
CA ALA A 197 4.07 -4.66 -20.53
C ALA A 197 4.62 -5.68 -21.55
N ASP A 198 5.55 -5.22 -22.40
CA ASP A 198 6.10 -6.00 -23.52
C ASP A 198 7.26 -6.93 -23.13
N LEU A 199 7.64 -6.95 -21.85
CA LEU A 199 8.76 -7.75 -21.39
C LEU A 199 8.38 -9.22 -21.18
N PRO A 200 9.26 -10.16 -21.59
CA PRO A 200 8.91 -11.56 -21.80
C PRO A 200 8.66 -12.36 -20.52
N HIS A 201 9.23 -11.94 -19.39
CA HIS A 201 9.10 -12.66 -18.12
C HIS A 201 9.30 -11.75 -16.90
N MET A 202 8.90 -12.23 -15.72
CA MET A 202 8.98 -11.49 -14.45
C MET A 202 10.38 -10.94 -14.13
N PRO A 203 11.48 -11.71 -14.28
CA PRO A 203 12.82 -11.16 -14.06
C PRO A 203 13.14 -9.93 -14.92
N ALA A 204 12.75 -9.92 -16.21
CA ALA A 204 12.97 -8.79 -17.09
C ALA A 204 12.17 -7.56 -16.63
N ARG A 205 10.92 -7.77 -16.20
CA ARG A 205 10.07 -6.71 -15.66
C ARG A 205 10.63 -6.12 -14.37
N TRP A 206 11.13 -6.95 -13.46
CA TRP A 206 11.81 -6.48 -12.26
C TRP A 206 13.07 -5.68 -12.59
N THR A 207 13.93 -6.19 -13.47
CA THR A 207 15.14 -5.46 -13.88
C THR A 207 14.80 -4.11 -14.48
N LYS A 208 13.77 -4.03 -15.35
CA LYS A 208 13.34 -2.76 -15.92
C LYS A 208 12.74 -1.82 -14.88
N LEU A 209 11.91 -2.31 -13.96
CA LEU A 209 11.34 -1.51 -12.87
C LEU A 209 12.43 -0.94 -11.96
N ILE A 210 13.46 -1.73 -11.64
CA ILE A 210 14.61 -1.27 -10.85
C ILE A 210 15.36 -0.16 -11.61
N ALA A 211 15.61 -0.34 -12.91
CA ALA A 211 16.27 0.68 -13.72
C ALA A 211 15.47 2.00 -13.76
N MET A 212 14.15 1.92 -13.95
CA MET A 212 13.27 3.10 -13.92
C MET A 212 13.31 3.82 -12.56
N ALA A 213 13.33 3.07 -11.46
CA ALA A 213 13.45 3.66 -10.13
C ALA A 213 14.82 4.32 -9.90
N GLN A 214 15.91 3.76 -10.45
CA GLN A 214 17.23 4.38 -10.41
C GLN A 214 17.28 5.69 -11.22
N ASP A 215 16.70 5.69 -12.43
CA ASP A 215 16.61 6.88 -13.28
C ASP A 215 15.78 7.98 -12.57
N PHE A 216 14.69 7.61 -11.91
CA PHE A 216 13.87 8.52 -11.11
C PHE A 216 14.67 9.20 -10.00
N LEU A 217 15.46 8.45 -9.23
CA LEU A 217 16.30 9.01 -8.17
C LEU A 217 17.39 9.94 -8.69
N GLN A 218 17.95 9.65 -9.87
CA GLN A 218 18.93 10.53 -10.50
C GLN A 218 18.31 11.86 -10.93
N GLN A 219 17.06 11.84 -11.40
CA GLN A 219 16.32 13.05 -11.77
C GLN A 219 15.95 13.89 -10.54
N GLU A 220 15.60 13.28 -9.41
CA GLU A 220 15.32 14.01 -8.16
C GLU A 220 16.57 14.66 -7.54
N ALA A 221 17.76 14.09 -7.81
CA ALA A 221 19.02 14.59 -7.27
C ALA A 221 19.68 15.69 -8.13
N ALA A 222 19.16 15.95 -9.33
CA ALA A 222 19.67 16.92 -10.30
C ALA A 222 19.02 18.29 -10.15
#